data_AF-A0A6B2CTH4-F1
#
_entry.id   AF-A0A6B2CTH4-F1
#
_cell.length_a   1.000
_cell.length_b   1.000
_cell.length_c   1.000
_cell.angle_alpha   90.00
_cell.angle_beta   90.00
_cell.angle_gamma   90.00
#
_symmetry.space_group_name_H-M   'P 1'
#
loop_
_entity.id
_entity.type
_entity.pdbx_description
1 polymer ?
#
loop_
_entity_poly.entity_id
_entity_poly.type
_entity_poly.pdbx_seq_one_letter_code
_entity_poly.pdbx_strand_id
1 'polypeptide(L)' 'MHTIAVIGLGYIGLPTAVVFAQKGYRVIGVDIDAK' A
#
# COMPACT_ATOMS: atom_id res chain seq x y z
N MET A 1 -16.84 3.47 -1.40
CA MET A 1 -15.57 3.09 -0.74
C MET A 1 -14.45 3.18 -1.77
N HIS A 2 -13.36 3.89 -1.48
CA HIS A 2 -12.25 4.07 -2.42
C HIS A 2 -11.19 2.98 -2.20
N THR A 3 -10.69 2.39 -3.29
CA THR A 3 -9.55 1.48 -3.25
C THR A 3 -8.30 2.25 -3.65
N ILE A 4 -7.23 2.11 -2.87
CA ILE A 4 -5.94 2.79 -3.09
C ILE A 4 -4.92 1.75 -3.54
N ALA A 5 -4.27 2.00 -4.68
CA ALA A 5 -3.13 1.21 -5.13
C ALA A 5 -1.83 1.92 -4.72
N VAL A 6 -0.90 1.18 -4.10
CA VAL A 6 0.43 1.67 -3.75
C VAL A 6 1.45 0.88 -4.56
N ILE A 7 2.18 1.58 -5.44
CA ILE A 7 3.20 1.00 -6.32
C ILE A 7 4.58 1.24 -5.71
N GLY A 8 5.29 0.15 -5.42
CA GLY A 8 6.51 0.10 -4.63
C GLY A 8 6.21 0.04 -3.13
N LEU A 9 6.74 -0.97 -2.45
CA LEU A 9 6.59 -1.26 -1.02
C LEU A 9 7.93 -1.19 -0.28
N GLY A 10 8.85 -0.34 -0.76
CA GLY A 10 10.06 0.01 -0.05
C GLY A 10 9.78 0.90 1.19
N TYR A 11 10.85 1.54 1.70
CA TYR A 11 10.83 2.32 2.94
C TYR A 11 9.71 3.38 3.03
N ILE A 12 9.28 3.96 1.90
CA ILE A 12 8.18 4.93 1.89
C ILE A 12 6.83 4.26 1.59
N GLY A 13 6.79 3.42 0.56
CA GLY A 13 5.54 2.86 0.06
C GLY A 13 4.83 1.95 1.07
N LEU A 14 5.58 1.10 1.77
CA LEU A 14 4.99 0.20 2.76
C LEU A 14 4.35 0.94 3.95
N PRO A 15 5.02 1.86 4.66
CA PRO A 15 4.36 2.60 5.74
C PRO A 15 3.21 3.48 5.23
N THR A 16 3.29 4.05 4.02
CA THR A 16 2.17 4.76 3.41
C THR A 16 0.96 3.85 3.18
N ALA A 17 1.15 2.65 2.62
CA ALA A 17 0.09 1.66 2.43
C ALA A 17 -0.58 1.27 3.76
N VAL A 18 0.23 1.06 4.81
CA VAL A 18 -0.26 0.72 6.15
C VAL A 18 -1.10 1.84 6.75
N VAL A 19 -0.66 3.10 6.66
CA VAL A 19 -1.42 4.25 7.17
C VAL A 19 -2.80 4.34 6.50
N PHE A 20 -2.88 4.15 5.17
CA PHE A 20 -4.17 4.15 4.48
C PHE A 20 -5.06 2.97 4.88
N ALA A 21 -4.50 1.78 5.05
CA ALA A 21 -5.25 0.62 5.53
C ALA A 21 -5.81 0.84 6.95
N GLN A 22 -5.01 1.42 7.85
CA GLN A 22 -5.44 1.76 9.22
C GLN A 22 -6.55 2.82 9.26
N LYS A 23 -6.64 3.67 8.23
CA LYS A 23 -7.72 4.65 8.06
C LYS A 23 -8.99 4.05 7.44
N GLY A 24 -9.02 2.74 7.20
CA GLY A 24 -10.19 2.02 6.69
C GLY A 24 -10.31 2.01 5.17
N TYR A 25 -9.29 2.45 4.44
CA TYR A 25 -9.27 2.30 2.99
C TYR A 25 -8.90 0.87 2.61
N ARG A 26 -9.49 0.36 1.52
CA ARG A 26 -9.03 -0.88 0.91
C ARG A 26 -7.74 -0.57 0.14
N VAL A 27 -6.64 -1.19 0.53
CA VAL A 27 -5.31 -0.95 -0.08
C VAL A 27 -4.85 -2.18 -0.85
N ILE A 28 -4.31 -1.97 -2.05
CA ILE A 28 -3.62 -2.97 -2.86
C ILE A 28 -2.17 -2.53 -2.99
N GLY A 29 -1.25 -3.26 -2.38
CA GLY A 29 0.19 -3.04 -2.55
C GLY A 29 0.71 -3.83 -3.75
N VAL A 30 1.56 -3.20 -4.55
CA VAL A 30 2.26 -3.83 -5.67
C VAL A 30 3.74 -3.53 -5.55
N ASP A 31 4.59 -4.56 -5.53
CA ASP A 31 6.04 -4.43 -5.67
C ASP A 31 6.51 -5.32 -6.82
N ILE A 32 7.66 -4.98 -7.41
CA ILE A 32 8.31 -5.83 -8.42
C ILE A 32 9.06 -6.99 -7.77
N ASP A 33 9.40 -6.86 -6.49
CA ASP A 33 10.01 -7.94 -5.75
C ASP A 33 8.95 -9.01 -5.45
N ALA A 34 9.09 -10.15 -6.11
CA ALA A 34 8.20 -11.29 -5.99
C ALA A 34 8.61 -12.27 -4.88
N LYS A 35 9.69 -11.96 -4.14
CA LYS A 35 10.17 -12.79 -3.04
C LYS A 35 9.25 -12.76 -1.82
#